data_AF-A0A7S6MXF8-F1
#
_entry.id   AF-A0A7S6MXF8-F1
#
_cell.length_a   1.000
_cell.length_b   1.000
_cell.length_c   1.000
_cell.angle_alpha   90.00
_cell.angle_beta   90.00
_cell.angle_gamma   90.00
#
_symmetry.space_group_name_H-M   'P 1'
#
loop_
_entity.id
_entity.type
_entity.pdbx_description
1 polymer ?
#
loop_
_entity_poly.entity_id
_entity_poly.type
_entity_poly.pdbx_seq_one_letter_code
_entity_poly.pdbx_strand_id
1 'polypeptide(L)'
;MKQIRMYVLTVIFSTAVFFSGCGKDPAPSAPAELPVRTEVQFGLFTGNTFTDTIYNSAALSVTLFINKSPKSNPGQTIPLFDTTLTITDMKQLPALAQSFLLTRSSGDIYSSSEILRAGYSFRYTVLGYVMQYGTFEEIPAGTVTKMVTVPLHL
;
A
#
# COMPACT_ATOMS: atom_id res chain seq x y z
N MET A 1 21.77 65.00 60.53
CA MET A 1 22.92 65.55 59.79
C MET A 1 24.10 64.59 59.92
N LYS A 2 24.67 64.12 58.78
CA LYS A 2 26.04 63.53 58.53
C LYS A 2 26.62 62.52 59.55
N GLN A 3 27.17 61.34 59.21
CA GLN A 3 28.12 60.93 58.15
C GLN A 3 27.94 59.42 57.84
N ILE A 4 27.99 58.89 56.61
CA ILE A 4 29.15 58.47 55.78
C ILE A 4 30.29 57.76 56.53
N ARG A 5 30.46 56.45 56.30
CA ARG A 5 31.70 55.72 55.89
C ARG A 5 31.41 54.20 55.89
N MET A 6 31.38 53.47 54.76
CA MET A 6 32.44 53.05 53.83
C MET A 6 33.12 51.71 54.22
N TYR A 7 32.70 50.63 53.54
CA TYR A 7 33.39 49.41 53.06
C TYR A 7 34.22 48.50 53.99
N VAL A 8 33.84 47.22 54.05
CA VAL A 8 34.68 46.01 53.87
C VAL A 8 33.74 44.93 53.27
N LEU A 9 33.75 44.68 51.96
CA LEU A 9 34.60 43.72 51.26
C LEU A 9 34.38 42.26 51.71
N THR A 10 33.46 41.54 51.05
CA THR A 10 33.76 40.16 50.64
C THR A 10 33.22 39.95 49.24
N VAL A 11 34.15 39.93 48.30
CA VAL A 11 33.99 39.59 46.90
C VAL A 11 34.20 38.09 46.76
N ILE A 12 33.21 37.37 46.21
CA ILE A 12 33.40 36.12 45.46
C ILE A 12 32.33 36.18 44.36
N PHE A 13 32.56 36.85 43.23
CA PHE A 13 33.28 36.33 42.05
C PHE A 13 32.91 34.88 41.71
N SER A 14 31.74 34.70 41.09
CA SER A 14 31.51 33.59 40.17
C SER A 14 31.17 34.15 38.79
N THR A 15 32.19 34.73 38.15
CA THR A 15 32.21 34.89 36.70
C THR A 15 32.37 33.52 36.07
N ALA A 16 31.38 33.18 35.24
CA ALA A 16 31.50 32.43 34.00
C ALA A 16 32.39 31.18 34.00
N VAL A 17 31.73 30.02 33.88
CA VAL A 17 32.12 29.15 32.77
C VAL A 17 30.91 28.98 31.85
N PHE A 18 30.92 29.79 30.80
CA PHE A 18 30.28 29.50 29.53
C PHE A 18 30.80 28.14 29.04
N PHE A 19 30.12 27.06 29.39
CA PHE A 19 30.22 25.82 28.63
C PHE A 19 29.09 25.80 27.63
N SER A 20 29.37 26.32 26.43
CA SER A 20 29.19 25.62 25.17
C SER A 20 27.95 24.74 25.00
N GLY A 21 26.78 25.19 25.47
CA GLY A 21 25.51 24.71 24.95
C GLY A 21 25.37 25.32 23.57
N CYS A 22 25.93 24.66 22.55
CA CYS A 22 25.68 24.96 21.16
C CYS A 22 24.16 24.84 20.96
N GLY A 23 23.45 25.94 21.18
CA GLY A 23 22.04 26.10 20.86
C GLY A 23 21.95 26.09 19.35
N LYS A 24 22.10 24.90 18.76
CA LYS A 24 21.50 24.64 17.46
C LYS A 24 20.03 24.95 17.69
N ASP A 25 19.53 25.94 16.97
CA ASP A 25 18.09 26.09 16.79
C ASP A 25 17.50 24.69 16.61
N PRO A 26 16.41 24.35 17.32
CA PRO A 26 15.79 23.04 17.15
C PRO A 26 15.62 22.84 15.65
N ALA A 27 16.24 21.78 15.13
CA ALA A 27 16.22 21.52 13.70
C ALA A 27 14.76 21.62 13.25
N PRO A 28 14.46 22.37 12.17
CA PRO A 28 13.09 22.52 11.72
C PRO A 28 12.48 21.12 11.62
N SER A 29 11.40 20.91 12.35
CA SER A 29 10.73 19.60 12.39
C SER A 29 10.44 19.22 10.94
N ALA A 30 10.87 18.03 10.54
CA ALA A 30 10.58 17.52 9.21
C ALA A 30 9.06 17.66 8.96
N PRO A 31 8.63 18.18 7.79
CA PRO A 31 7.21 18.28 7.47
C PRO A 31 6.56 16.91 7.67
N ALA A 32 5.46 16.86 8.43
CA ALA A 32 4.69 15.64 8.58
C ALA A 32 4.20 15.22 7.18
N GLU A 33 4.54 14.00 6.75
CA GLU A 33 4.03 13.48 5.50
C GLU A 33 2.52 13.26 5.62
N LEU A 34 1.78 13.72 4.60
CA LEU A 34 0.35 13.46 4.51
C LEU A 34 0.12 12.12 3.79
N PRO A 35 -0.78 11.26 4.30
CA PRO A 35 -1.11 10.03 3.62
C PRO A 35 -1.84 10.31 2.30
N VAL A 36 -1.58 9.48 1.30
CA VAL A 36 -2.23 9.51 -0.01
C VAL A 36 -3.19 8.31 -0.11
N ARG A 37 -4.39 8.56 -0.64
CA ARG A 37 -5.36 7.50 -0.95
C ARG A 37 -5.29 7.17 -2.42
N THR A 38 -5.23 5.89 -2.73
CA THR A 38 -5.20 5.39 -4.10
C THR A 38 -6.47 4.62 -4.40
N GLU A 39 -7.08 4.86 -5.55
CA GLU A 39 -8.20 4.04 -6.03
C GLU A 39 -7.68 2.99 -7.00
N VAL A 40 -8.00 1.73 -6.72
CA VAL A 40 -7.69 0.59 -7.57
C VAL A 40 -9.01 0.07 -8.16
N GLN A 41 -9.08 0.03 -9.48
CA GLN A 41 -10.21 -0.56 -10.20
C GLN A 41 -9.76 -1.91 -10.76
N PHE A 42 -10.48 -2.99 -10.44
CA PHE A 42 -10.27 -4.29 -11.05
C PHE A 42 -11.31 -4.54 -12.13
N GLY A 43 -10.88 -4.67 -13.39
CA GLY A 43 -11.73 -5.12 -14.49
C GLY A 43 -11.60 -6.62 -14.70
N LEU A 44 -12.65 -7.41 -14.45
CA LEU A 44 -12.65 -8.86 -14.73
C LEU A 44 -13.40 -9.15 -16.03
N PHE A 45 -12.78 -9.95 -16.88
CA PHE A 45 -13.36 -10.40 -18.14
C PHE A 45 -12.73 -11.71 -18.60
N THR A 46 -13.40 -12.36 -19.55
CA THR A 46 -12.87 -13.53 -20.24
C THR A 46 -11.99 -13.16 -21.42
N GLY A 47 -10.80 -13.76 -21.51
CA GLY A 47 -10.02 -13.76 -22.73
C GLY A 47 -10.70 -14.52 -23.86
N ASN A 48 -10.28 -14.28 -25.11
CA ASN A 48 -10.95 -14.80 -26.32
C ASN A 48 -10.70 -16.28 -26.61
N THR A 49 -10.06 -17.00 -25.71
CA THR A 49 -9.39 -18.26 -26.02
C THR A 49 -9.66 -19.28 -24.93
N PHE A 50 -10.67 -20.11 -25.16
CA PHE A 50 -11.00 -21.22 -24.29
C PHE A 50 -10.87 -22.54 -25.03
N THR A 51 -10.48 -23.59 -24.31
CA THR A 51 -10.86 -24.95 -24.72
C THR A 51 -12.30 -25.21 -24.27
N ASP A 52 -13.07 -25.97 -25.05
CA ASP A 52 -14.45 -26.31 -24.72
C ASP A 52 -14.56 -26.95 -23.33
N THR A 53 -13.57 -27.74 -22.92
CA THR A 53 -13.54 -28.38 -21.60
C THR A 53 -13.48 -27.34 -20.48
N ILE A 54 -12.58 -26.37 -20.55
CA ILE A 54 -12.44 -25.34 -19.50
C ILE A 54 -13.67 -24.42 -19.50
N TYR A 55 -14.14 -24.01 -20.67
CA TYR A 55 -15.31 -23.15 -20.79
C TYR A 55 -16.59 -23.78 -20.23
N ASN A 56 -16.79 -25.08 -20.44
CA ASN A 56 -18.04 -25.76 -20.07
C ASN A 56 -18.03 -26.41 -18.69
N SER A 57 -16.87 -26.64 -18.07
CA SER A 57 -16.78 -27.46 -16.85
C SER A 57 -15.87 -26.93 -15.74
N ALA A 58 -15.21 -25.79 -15.93
CA ALA A 58 -14.34 -25.22 -14.90
C ALA A 58 -15.14 -24.42 -13.86
N ALA A 59 -14.87 -24.71 -12.58
CA ALA A 59 -15.16 -23.78 -11.51
C ALA A 59 -13.93 -22.88 -11.29
N LEU A 60 -14.15 -21.56 -11.22
CA LEU A 60 -13.11 -20.55 -11.05
C LEU A 60 -13.28 -19.82 -9.72
N SER A 61 -12.20 -19.65 -8.99
CA SER A 61 -12.10 -18.67 -7.91
C SER A 61 -11.12 -17.58 -8.29
N VAL A 62 -11.57 -16.33 -8.27
CA VAL A 62 -10.72 -15.15 -8.48
C VAL A 62 -10.55 -14.45 -7.15
N THR A 63 -9.33 -14.42 -6.63
CA THR A 63 -8.98 -13.58 -5.48
C THR A 63 -8.33 -12.30 -5.98
N LEU A 64 -8.88 -11.16 -5.58
CA LEU A 64 -8.34 -9.83 -5.86
C LEU A 64 -7.82 -9.27 -4.54
N PHE A 65 -6.64 -8.66 -4.57
CA PHE A 65 -6.04 -8.15 -3.35
C PHE A 65 -5.28 -6.84 -3.58
N ILE A 66 -5.28 -6.02 -2.53
CA ILE A 66 -4.47 -4.82 -2.40
C ILE A 66 -3.68 -4.97 -1.11
N ASN A 67 -2.37 -4.83 -1.21
CA ASN A 67 -1.44 -4.95 -0.10
C ASN A 67 -0.54 -3.72 -0.04
N LYS A 68 -0.03 -3.40 1.14
CA LYS A 68 1.13 -2.51 1.27
C LYS A 68 2.32 -3.23 1.84
N SER A 69 3.50 -2.71 1.54
CA SER A 69 4.77 -3.21 2.07
C SER A 69 5.64 -2.05 2.53
N PRO A 70 6.37 -2.16 3.65
CA PRO A 70 7.40 -1.18 3.99
C PRO A 70 8.47 -1.16 2.88
N LYS A 71 8.91 0.03 2.46
CA LYS A 71 10.05 0.18 1.53
C LYS A 71 11.35 -0.42 2.08
N SER A 72 11.50 -0.40 3.41
CA SER A 72 12.61 -1.03 4.12
C SER A 72 12.56 -2.56 4.09
N ASN A 73 11.40 -3.17 3.85
CA ASN A 73 11.23 -4.61 3.73
C ASN A 73 10.11 -4.97 2.73
N PRO A 74 10.40 -4.91 1.41
CA PRO A 74 9.39 -5.15 0.37
C PRO A 74 8.83 -6.58 0.32
N GLY A 75 9.42 -7.52 1.07
CA GLY A 75 8.93 -8.89 1.21
C GLY A 75 7.81 -9.03 2.25
N GLN A 76 7.71 -8.08 3.19
CA GLN A 76 6.61 -8.06 4.16
C GLN A 76 5.38 -7.43 3.51
N THR A 77 4.30 -8.20 3.40
CA THR A 77 3.02 -7.72 2.87
C THR A 77 1.99 -7.54 3.99
N ILE A 78 1.35 -6.39 4.03
CA ILE A 78 0.24 -6.06 4.92
C ILE A 78 -1.01 -5.97 4.05
N PRO A 79 -2.03 -6.83 4.25
CA PRO A 79 -3.25 -6.77 3.47
C PRO A 79 -4.05 -5.52 3.80
N LEU A 80 -4.53 -4.84 2.77
CA LEU A 80 -5.43 -3.69 2.86
C LEU A 80 -6.83 -4.05 2.39
N PHE A 81 -6.91 -4.94 1.41
CA PHE A 81 -8.15 -5.44 0.86
C PHE A 81 -7.93 -6.83 0.26
N ASP A 82 -8.86 -7.73 0.48
CA ASP A 82 -8.97 -8.99 -0.21
C ASP A 82 -10.44 -9.34 -0.47
N THR A 83 -10.71 -9.91 -1.64
CA THR A 83 -12.02 -10.48 -1.94
C THR A 83 -11.85 -11.69 -2.84
N THR A 84 -12.70 -12.69 -2.67
CA THR A 84 -12.73 -13.87 -3.53
C THR A 84 -14.09 -13.97 -4.19
N LEU A 85 -14.08 -13.99 -5.53
CA LEU A 85 -15.24 -14.21 -6.37
C LEU A 85 -15.23 -15.66 -6.82
N THR A 86 -16.29 -16.40 -6.48
CA THR A 86 -16.48 -17.78 -6.93
C THR A 86 -17.42 -17.79 -8.11
N ILE A 87 -16.93 -18.29 -9.24
CA ILE A 87 -17.65 -18.43 -10.50
C ILE A 87 -17.81 -19.92 -10.74
N THR A 88 -19.05 -20.40 -10.65
CA THR A 88 -19.38 -21.81 -10.79
C THR A 88 -19.43 -22.26 -12.25
N ASP A 89 -19.67 -21.33 -13.16
CA ASP A 89 -19.68 -21.55 -14.61
C ASP A 89 -18.96 -20.38 -15.30
N MET A 90 -17.90 -20.68 -16.05
CA MET A 90 -17.10 -19.69 -16.79
C MET A 90 -17.93 -18.87 -17.78
N LYS A 91 -19.09 -19.38 -18.23
CA LYS A 91 -20.05 -18.64 -19.08
C LYS A 91 -20.63 -17.41 -18.41
N GLN A 92 -20.56 -17.32 -17.08
CA GLN A 92 -21.03 -16.17 -16.31
C GLN A 92 -20.08 -14.98 -16.39
N LEU A 93 -18.82 -15.20 -16.78
CA LEU A 93 -17.89 -14.10 -16.92
C LEU A 93 -18.20 -13.29 -18.18
N PRO A 94 -18.28 -11.96 -18.07
CA PRO A 94 -18.52 -11.11 -19.23
C PRO A 94 -17.34 -11.16 -20.21
N ALA A 95 -17.64 -10.93 -21.49
CA ALA A 95 -16.63 -10.58 -22.48
C ALA A 95 -15.95 -9.24 -22.09
N LEU A 96 -14.76 -8.97 -22.63
CA LEU A 96 -13.99 -7.74 -22.32
C LEU A 96 -14.82 -6.44 -22.40
N ALA A 97 -15.69 -6.32 -23.40
CA ALA A 97 -16.56 -5.16 -23.58
C ALA A 97 -17.58 -4.94 -22.45
N GLN A 98 -17.78 -5.93 -21.58
CA GLN A 98 -18.75 -5.95 -20.48
C GLN A 98 -18.08 -6.19 -19.13
N SER A 99 -16.77 -5.94 -19.02
CA SER A 99 -16.02 -6.20 -17.79
C SER A 99 -16.69 -5.63 -16.54
N PHE A 100 -16.65 -6.39 -15.45
CA PHE A 100 -17.10 -5.91 -14.15
C PHE A 100 -15.99 -5.07 -13.51
N LEU A 101 -16.30 -3.85 -13.11
CA LEU A 101 -15.37 -2.94 -12.45
C LEU A 101 -15.59 -2.95 -10.94
N LEU A 102 -14.62 -3.49 -10.20
CA LEU A 102 -14.57 -3.38 -8.75
C LEU A 102 -13.63 -2.24 -8.34
N THR A 103 -14.18 -1.13 -7.85
CA THR A 103 -13.38 0.00 -7.37
C THR A 103 -13.15 -0.10 -5.87
N ARG A 104 -11.90 0.02 -5.42
CA ARG A 104 -11.50 -0.03 -4.00
C ARG A 104 -10.45 1.02 -3.69
N SER A 105 -10.60 1.68 -2.54
CA SER A 105 -9.57 2.57 -2.01
C SER A 105 -8.52 1.76 -1.23
N SER A 106 -7.24 2.11 -1.38
CA SER A 106 -6.13 1.55 -0.60
C SER A 106 -6.19 1.93 0.89
N GLY A 107 -7.05 2.89 1.27
CA GLY A 107 -6.90 3.60 2.53
C GLY A 107 -5.64 4.49 2.51
N ASP A 108 -5.19 4.88 3.69
CA ASP A 108 -4.08 5.80 3.88
C ASP A 108 -2.72 5.11 3.61
N ILE A 109 -1.95 5.64 2.66
CA ILE A 109 -0.60 5.17 2.29
C ILE A 109 0.41 6.32 2.47
N TYR A 110 1.53 6.03 3.11
CA TYR A 110 2.66 6.96 3.23
C TYR A 110 3.68 6.67 2.13
N SER A 111 3.56 7.38 1.01
CA SER A 111 4.35 7.16 -0.21
C SER A 111 5.87 7.20 0.01
N SER A 112 6.38 7.88 1.04
CA SER A 112 7.80 7.95 1.35
C SER A 112 8.36 6.63 1.93
N SER A 113 7.51 5.84 2.60
CA SER A 113 7.94 4.70 3.42
C SER A 113 7.22 3.39 3.07
N GLU A 114 6.14 3.46 2.29
CA GLU A 114 5.30 2.32 1.92
C GLU A 114 5.24 2.16 0.40
N ILE A 115 5.08 0.91 -0.02
CA ILE A 115 4.85 0.48 -1.40
C ILE A 115 3.44 -0.08 -1.46
N LEU A 116 2.60 0.46 -2.34
CA LEU A 116 1.28 -0.09 -2.61
C LEU A 116 1.40 -1.13 -3.73
N ARG A 117 0.76 -2.28 -3.55
CA ARG A 117 0.70 -3.35 -4.53
C ARG A 117 -0.74 -3.80 -4.70
N ALA A 118 -1.15 -4.06 -5.94
CA ALA A 118 -2.37 -4.82 -6.17
C ALA A 118 -2.09 -5.98 -7.11
N GLY A 119 -2.94 -6.98 -7.00
CA GLY A 119 -2.79 -8.21 -7.75
C GLY A 119 -4.03 -9.05 -7.72
N TYR A 120 -3.91 -10.20 -8.36
CA TYR A 120 -4.97 -11.19 -8.45
C TYR A 120 -4.38 -12.59 -8.45
N SER A 121 -5.19 -13.56 -8.04
CA SER A 121 -4.90 -14.97 -8.23
C SER A 121 -6.14 -15.72 -8.70
N PHE A 122 -5.92 -16.70 -9.57
CA PHE A 122 -6.94 -17.59 -10.09
C PHE A 122 -6.73 -18.99 -9.56
N ARG A 123 -7.81 -19.67 -9.22
CA ARG A 123 -7.83 -21.10 -8.96
C ARG A 123 -8.90 -21.75 -9.83
N TYR A 124 -8.47 -22.61 -10.74
CA TYR A 124 -9.35 -23.41 -11.60
C TYR A 124 -9.50 -24.80 -11.00
N THR A 125 -10.72 -25.32 -11.02
CA THR A 125 -10.99 -26.73 -10.76
C THR A 125 -11.71 -27.33 -11.97
N VAL A 126 -11.07 -28.28 -12.64
CA VAL A 126 -11.60 -28.95 -13.84
C VAL A 126 -11.47 -30.44 -13.65
N LEU A 127 -12.59 -31.17 -13.59
CA LEU A 127 -12.61 -32.64 -13.47
C LEU A 127 -11.72 -33.18 -12.32
N GLY A 128 -11.59 -32.43 -11.23
CA GLY A 128 -10.74 -32.81 -10.07
C GLY A 128 -9.30 -32.29 -10.11
N TYR A 129 -8.83 -31.75 -11.23
CA TYR A 129 -7.53 -31.07 -11.33
C TYR A 129 -7.63 -29.63 -10.84
N VAL A 130 -6.67 -29.20 -10.02
CA VAL A 130 -6.55 -27.82 -9.51
C VAL A 130 -5.37 -27.13 -10.17
N MET A 131 -5.61 -25.96 -10.74
CA MET A 131 -4.55 -25.11 -11.32
C MET A 131 -4.63 -23.72 -10.68
N GLN A 132 -3.48 -23.13 -10.36
CA GLN A 132 -3.42 -21.83 -9.71
C GLN A 132 -2.40 -20.91 -10.38
N TYR A 133 -2.79 -19.65 -10.56
CA TYR A 133 -1.93 -18.58 -11.07
C TYR A 133 -2.09 -17.36 -10.18
N GLY A 134 -1.06 -16.54 -10.03
CA GLY A 134 -1.18 -15.26 -9.36
C GLY A 134 -0.10 -14.29 -9.80
N THR A 135 -0.46 -13.01 -9.86
CA THR A 135 0.47 -11.92 -10.12
C THR A 135 0.08 -10.71 -9.29
N PHE A 136 1.07 -9.89 -8.99
CA PHE A 136 0.89 -8.61 -8.35
C PHE A 136 1.96 -7.66 -8.85
N GLU A 137 1.67 -6.37 -8.75
CA GLU A 137 2.57 -5.32 -9.20
C GLU A 137 2.47 -4.10 -8.30
N GLU A 138 3.54 -3.33 -8.28
CA GLU A 138 3.57 -2.04 -7.61
C GLU A 138 2.69 -1.04 -8.33
N ILE A 139 1.98 -0.23 -7.54
CA ILE A 139 1.02 0.75 -8.04
C ILE A 139 1.44 2.13 -7.53
N PRO A 140 1.55 3.15 -8.42
CA PRO A 140 1.85 4.51 -7.99
C PRO A 140 0.70 5.08 -7.17
N ALA A 141 1.00 6.08 -6.35
CA ALA A 141 -0.04 6.81 -5.61
C ALA A 141 -0.96 7.58 -6.59
N GLY A 142 -2.28 7.57 -6.34
CA GLY A 142 -3.29 8.25 -7.16
C GLY A 142 -4.43 7.35 -7.62
N THR A 143 -5.06 7.63 -8.76
CA THR A 143 -6.08 6.71 -9.31
C THR A 143 -5.42 5.79 -10.33
N VAL A 144 -5.53 4.47 -10.13
CA VAL A 144 -4.95 3.47 -11.03
C VAL A 144 -5.99 2.41 -11.39
N THR A 145 -6.21 2.23 -12.70
CA THR A 145 -7.04 1.15 -13.22
C THR A 145 -6.17 -0.07 -13.50
N LYS A 146 -6.52 -1.21 -12.92
CA LYS A 146 -5.92 -2.53 -13.19
C LYS A 146 -6.91 -3.42 -13.92
N MET A 147 -6.62 -3.66 -15.19
CA MET A 147 -7.36 -4.63 -15.98
C MET A 147 -6.85 -6.02 -15.63
N VAL A 148 -7.71 -6.84 -15.03
CA VAL A 148 -7.41 -8.22 -14.67
C VAL A 148 -7.92 -9.12 -15.78
N THR A 149 -7.02 -9.46 -16.68
CA THR A 149 -7.29 -10.50 -17.68
C THR A 149 -7.21 -11.84 -16.99
N VAL A 150 -8.31 -12.60 -17.01
CA VAL A 150 -8.29 -14.01 -16.63
C VAL A 150 -7.55 -14.78 -17.74
N PRO A 151 -6.32 -15.29 -17.54
CA PRO A 151 -5.58 -16.01 -18.56
C PRO A 151 -6.19 -17.40 -18.72
N LEU A 152 -6.49 -17.75 -19.97
CA LEU A 152 -7.26 -18.94 -20.32
C LEU A 152 -6.49 -19.90 -21.24
N HIS A 153 -5.19 -19.66 -21.38
CA HIS A 153 -4.28 -20.58 -22.03
C HIS A 153 -3.45 -21.32 -20.99
N LEU A 154 -3.61 -22.64 -20.99
CA LEU A 154 -2.51 -23.57 -20.81
C LEU A 154 -2.42 -24.38 -22.10
#